data_AF-A0AAN4PSF4-F1
#
_entry.id   AF-A0AAN4PSF4-F1
#
_cell.length_a   1.000
_cell.length_b   1.000
_cell.length_c   1.000
_cell.angle_alpha   90.00
_cell.angle_beta   90.00
_cell.angle_gamma   90.00
#
_symmetry.space_group_name_H-M   'P 1'
#
loop_
_entity.id
_entity.type
_entity.pdbx_description
1 polymer ?
#
loop_
_entity_poly.entity_id
_entity_poly.type
_entity_poly.pdbx_seq_one_letter_code
_entity_poly.pdbx_strand_id
1 'polypeptide(L)'
;MDMKSSAQHVEDDLKVPVDMDNVIHDARNATEKEHNMSIWRGLKLYPKAVGWSILISSAIIMEGYDVVLMGSFFAYPAFNRKYGRLLSDGNYGLTAAWQSGLANAMNCGQILGLFLNGIVSERFGYRKTMMGSLIATTAFIFILFFAQNVQTLLVGEILMGIPLGVYQTLSVTYASEVCPVALRAYLTTYVNLCWVIGQLIASGILKGLSERTDEWAYRIPFAIQWVWPIPIFIGVVLAPESPWWLVRKGRTEDAVNALLRLTSKGDADFNAHETVSMMVHTNEMEKEIVSGTSYWDCFKGYDLRRTEISCLIWAGQNLCGSGLMAYSTVFYQRAGLAVSQSFNMSLAQYTIGFVGTVLSWVLLSYIGRRPLYVYGLAILCSLLLIVGFISIAPESSATSWATGSMLLVYTFFYDSTVGPVCYSLVSEIPTTRLRIKTVVLARNLYNCFSIVNGVIIPYMLNVDAWNWRGKAGFFWGGLALCCCVWSYFRVPEPRGRTYAEMDALFERKVSARKFASTKVDLFHEDAASITQERRSG
;
A
#
# COMPACT_ATOMS: atom_id res chain seq x y z
N MET A 1 -50.36 -42.14 -10.22
CA MET A 1 -48.91 -42.38 -10.32
C MET A 1 -48.32 -41.15 -11.00
N ASP A 2 -48.69 -39.95 -10.53
CA ASP A 2 -48.66 -38.72 -11.36
C ASP A 2 -48.48 -37.47 -10.49
N MET A 3 -47.35 -37.37 -9.78
CA MET A 3 -46.96 -36.13 -9.10
C MET A 3 -45.46 -35.82 -9.20
N LYS A 4 -44.69 -36.66 -9.92
CA LYS A 4 -43.27 -36.43 -10.23
C LYS A 4 -43.02 -35.91 -11.65
N SER A 5 -43.96 -36.10 -12.58
CA SER A 5 -43.80 -35.64 -13.97
C SER A 5 -44.00 -34.13 -14.14
N SER A 6 -44.79 -33.50 -13.26
CA SER A 6 -45.11 -32.07 -13.37
C SER A 6 -44.06 -31.15 -12.73
N ALA A 7 -43.19 -31.71 -11.87
CA ALA A 7 -42.10 -30.96 -11.24
C ALA A 7 -40.85 -30.87 -12.14
N GLN A 8 -40.63 -31.87 -13.00
CA GLN A 8 -39.52 -31.84 -13.97
C GLN A 8 -39.78 -30.90 -15.16
N HIS A 9 -41.04 -30.59 -15.47
CA HIS A 9 -41.35 -29.64 -16.56
C HIS A 9 -41.33 -28.16 -16.15
N VAL A 10 -41.20 -27.83 -14.86
CA VAL A 10 -41.16 -26.43 -14.40
C VAL A 10 -39.72 -25.93 -14.18
N GLU A 11 -38.73 -26.83 -14.07
CA GLU A 11 -37.31 -26.46 -13.96
C GLU A 11 -36.62 -26.18 -15.31
N ASP A 12 -37.22 -26.58 -16.44
CA ASP A 12 -36.64 -26.34 -17.78
C ASP A 12 -37.07 -25.00 -18.42
N ASP A 13 -38.10 -24.32 -17.90
CA ASP A 13 -38.71 -23.13 -18.53
C ASP A 13 -38.14 -21.77 -18.06
N LEU A 14 -37.02 -21.75 -17.33
CA LEU A 14 -36.39 -20.51 -16.85
C LEU A 14 -34.91 -20.34 -17.22
N LYS A 15 -34.41 -21.10 -18.19
CA LYS A 15 -33.20 -20.73 -18.92
C LYS A 15 -33.59 -19.76 -20.02
N VAL A 16 -33.73 -18.48 -19.68
CA VAL A 16 -33.63 -17.42 -20.70
C VAL A 16 -32.30 -17.69 -21.41
N PRO A 17 -32.30 -17.96 -22.73
CA PRO A 17 -31.05 -18.12 -23.46
C PRO A 17 -30.35 -16.77 -23.36
N VAL A 18 -29.32 -16.72 -22.52
CA VAL A 18 -28.42 -15.57 -22.49
C VAL A 18 -27.80 -15.54 -23.87
N ASP A 19 -28.21 -14.57 -24.67
CA ASP A 19 -27.66 -14.37 -26.00
C ASP A 19 -26.19 -13.98 -25.85
N MET A 20 -25.32 -14.99 -25.92
CA MET A 20 -23.88 -14.84 -25.69
C MET A 20 -23.28 -13.82 -26.66
N ASP A 21 -23.84 -13.65 -27.86
CA ASP A 21 -23.35 -12.66 -28.81
C ASP A 21 -23.63 -11.22 -28.32
N ASN A 22 -24.78 -11.00 -27.67
CA ASN A 22 -25.09 -9.72 -27.05
C ASN A 22 -24.26 -9.47 -25.78
N VAL A 23 -24.01 -10.49 -24.96
CA VAL A 23 -23.13 -10.36 -23.78
C VAL A 23 -21.68 -10.07 -24.18
N ILE A 24 -21.17 -10.74 -25.22
CA ILE A 24 -19.83 -10.49 -25.76
C ILE A 24 -19.74 -9.08 -26.36
N HIS A 25 -20.77 -8.63 -27.06
CA HIS A 25 -20.83 -7.27 -27.61
C HIS A 25 -20.87 -6.20 -26.51
N ASP A 26 -21.65 -6.40 -25.46
CA ASP A 26 -21.74 -5.48 -24.32
C ASP A 26 -20.44 -5.47 -23.50
N ALA A 27 -19.82 -6.62 -23.29
CA ALA A 27 -18.51 -6.73 -22.65
C ALA A 27 -17.39 -6.04 -23.46
N ARG A 28 -17.44 -6.15 -24.79
CA ARG A 28 -16.51 -5.47 -25.70
C ARG A 28 -16.70 -3.96 -25.65
N ASN A 29 -17.95 -3.49 -25.71
CA ASN A 29 -18.26 -2.07 -25.61
C ASN A 29 -17.87 -1.49 -24.24
N ALA A 30 -18.06 -2.24 -23.15
CA ALA A 30 -17.60 -1.84 -21.82
C ALA A 30 -16.08 -1.72 -21.75
N THR A 31 -15.35 -2.69 -22.34
CA THR A 31 -13.88 -2.69 -22.40
C THR A 31 -13.34 -1.54 -23.25
N GLU A 32 -13.97 -1.24 -24.39
CA GLU A 32 -13.62 -0.11 -25.25
C GLU A 32 -13.95 1.24 -24.60
N LYS A 33 -15.10 1.36 -23.93
CA LYS A 33 -15.46 2.55 -23.12
C LYS A 33 -14.46 2.79 -21.99
N GLU A 34 -13.99 1.72 -21.34
CA GLU A 34 -12.99 1.82 -20.27
C GLU A 34 -11.60 2.23 -20.81
N HIS A 35 -11.20 1.70 -21.98
CA HIS A 35 -9.97 2.08 -22.67
C HIS A 35 -9.94 3.55 -23.13
N ASN A 36 -11.09 4.05 -23.61
CA ASN A 36 -11.22 5.41 -24.14
C ASN A 36 -11.50 6.45 -23.04
N MET A 37 -11.60 6.05 -21.77
CA MET A 37 -11.91 6.97 -20.67
C MET A 37 -10.69 7.83 -20.30
N SER A 38 -10.76 9.13 -20.61
CA SER A 38 -9.75 10.09 -20.17
C SER A 38 -9.82 10.33 -18.65
N ILE A 39 -8.70 10.69 -18.04
CA ILE A 39 -8.60 11.01 -16.59
C ILE A 39 -9.63 12.08 -16.21
N TRP A 40 -9.76 13.14 -17.02
CA TRP A 40 -10.71 14.22 -16.81
C TRP A 40 -12.17 13.77 -16.91
N ARG A 41 -12.49 12.87 -17.85
CA ARG A 41 -13.83 12.28 -17.95
C ARG A 41 -14.13 11.39 -16.73
N GLY A 42 -13.17 10.58 -16.31
CA GLY A 42 -13.27 9.75 -15.12
C GLY A 42 -13.51 10.56 -13.84
N LEU A 43 -12.76 11.66 -13.64
CA LEU A 43 -12.93 12.55 -12.48
C LEU A 43 -14.31 13.22 -12.46
N LYS A 44 -14.85 13.62 -13.62
CA LYS A 44 -16.20 14.20 -13.73
C LYS A 44 -17.30 13.16 -13.53
N LEU A 45 -17.08 11.92 -13.95
CA LEU A 45 -18.06 10.83 -13.87
C LEU A 45 -18.13 10.20 -12.47
N TYR A 46 -16.98 10.07 -11.80
CA TYR A 46 -16.85 9.41 -10.49
C TYR A 46 -16.29 10.31 -9.36
N PRO A 47 -16.75 11.57 -9.19
CA PRO A 47 -16.19 12.47 -8.16
C PRO A 47 -16.47 11.95 -6.75
N LYS A 48 -17.60 11.27 -6.53
CA LYS A 48 -17.96 10.67 -5.24
C LYS A 48 -17.09 9.47 -4.92
N ALA A 49 -16.81 8.60 -5.89
CA ALA A 49 -15.91 7.46 -5.70
C ALA A 49 -14.50 7.91 -5.30
N VAL A 50 -13.99 8.95 -5.98
CA VAL A 50 -12.71 9.60 -5.64
C VAL A 50 -12.74 10.16 -4.22
N GLY A 51 -13.78 10.89 -3.85
CA GLY A 51 -13.95 11.43 -2.50
C GLY A 51 -13.98 10.37 -1.40
N TRP A 52 -14.74 9.28 -1.59
CA TRP A 52 -14.77 8.16 -0.65
C TRP A 52 -13.45 7.42 -0.55
N SER A 53 -12.77 7.21 -1.69
CA SER A 53 -11.44 6.58 -1.72
C SER A 53 -10.40 7.42 -0.98
N ILE A 54 -10.42 8.74 -1.18
CA ILE A 54 -9.55 9.68 -0.45
C ILE A 54 -9.82 9.62 1.06
N LEU A 55 -11.10 9.65 1.45
CA LEU A 55 -11.48 9.59 2.85
C LEU A 55 -11.04 8.30 3.52
N ILE A 56 -11.24 7.14 2.90
CA ILE A 56 -10.83 5.86 3.48
C ILE A 56 -9.30 5.75 3.53
N SER A 57 -8.61 6.20 2.48
CA SER A 57 -7.13 6.21 2.44
C SER A 57 -6.52 7.14 3.49
N SER A 58 -7.23 8.18 3.93
CA SER A 58 -6.75 9.09 4.98
C SER A 58 -6.48 8.40 6.32
N ALA A 59 -7.00 7.19 6.56
CA ALA A 59 -6.64 6.41 7.75
C ALA A 59 -5.15 6.04 7.79
N ILE A 60 -4.47 6.02 6.63
CA ILE A 60 -3.04 5.75 6.53
C ILE A 60 -2.20 6.93 7.01
N ILE A 61 -2.80 8.13 7.14
CA ILE A 61 -2.16 9.27 7.80
C ILE A 61 -1.81 8.90 9.25
N MET A 62 -2.68 8.15 9.94
CA MET A 62 -2.42 7.68 11.31
C MET A 62 -1.20 6.78 11.36
N GLU A 63 -1.08 5.85 10.41
CA GLU A 63 0.10 4.98 10.33
C GLU A 63 1.39 5.78 10.05
N GLY A 64 1.36 6.70 9.08
CA GLY A 64 2.50 7.55 8.77
C GLY A 64 2.93 8.40 9.96
N TYR A 65 1.96 8.86 10.76
CA TYR A 65 2.21 9.60 11.98
C TYR A 65 2.92 8.73 13.05
N ASP A 66 2.44 7.51 13.28
CA ASP A 66 2.96 6.61 14.32
C ASP A 66 4.39 6.12 14.02
N VAL A 67 4.70 5.88 12.75
CA VAL A 67 6.04 5.46 12.30
C VAL A 67 7.14 6.42 12.74
N VAL A 68 6.87 7.73 12.73
CA VAL A 68 7.86 8.75 13.12
C VAL A 68 7.92 8.94 14.63
N LEU A 69 6.79 8.69 15.30
CA LEU A 69 6.57 9.07 16.68
C LEU A 69 7.54 8.37 17.64
N MET A 70 7.58 7.04 17.60
CA MET A 70 8.38 6.26 18.55
C MET A 70 9.89 6.52 18.39
N GLY A 71 10.40 6.52 17.16
CA GLY A 71 11.81 6.81 16.91
C GLY A 71 12.24 8.20 17.36
N SER A 72 11.34 9.19 17.26
CA SER A 72 11.59 10.55 17.71
C SER A 72 11.55 10.71 19.22
N PHE A 73 10.71 9.94 19.93
CA PHE A 73 10.62 10.00 21.39
C PHE A 73 11.89 9.58 22.11
N PHE A 74 12.74 8.74 21.49
CA PHE A 74 14.05 8.41 22.05
C PHE A 74 14.98 9.63 22.18
N ALA A 75 14.72 10.70 21.41
CA ALA A 75 15.44 11.97 21.52
C ALA A 75 14.87 12.91 22.60
N TYR A 76 13.70 12.60 23.21
CA TYR A 76 13.05 13.49 24.17
C TYR A 76 13.52 13.20 25.60
N PRO A 77 14.10 14.19 26.31
CA PRO A 77 14.53 14.00 27.69
C PRO A 77 13.39 13.60 28.63
N ALA A 78 12.20 14.18 28.45
CA ALA A 78 11.03 13.89 29.27
C ALA A 78 10.57 12.42 29.13
N PHE A 79 10.62 11.88 27.92
CA PHE A 79 10.28 10.48 27.64
C PHE A 79 11.31 9.53 28.25
N ASN A 80 12.60 9.83 28.04
CA ASN A 80 13.69 9.03 28.59
C ASN A 80 13.74 9.04 30.12
N ARG A 81 13.37 10.15 30.78
CA ARG A 81 13.28 10.21 32.26
C ARG A 81 12.17 9.33 32.82
N LYS A 82 11.02 9.22 32.14
CA LYS A 82 9.89 8.42 32.61
C LYS A 82 10.05 6.93 32.33
N TYR A 83 10.49 6.58 31.11
CA TYR A 83 10.51 5.21 30.62
C TYR A 83 11.92 4.60 30.57
N GLY A 84 12.95 5.43 30.53
CA GLY A 84 14.34 5.00 30.51
C GLY A 84 14.89 4.67 31.90
N ARG A 85 16.14 4.24 31.91
CA ARG A 85 16.96 4.03 33.11
C ARG A 85 18.22 4.90 33.00
N LEU A 86 18.91 5.10 34.12
CA LEU A 86 20.20 5.76 34.10
C LEU A 86 21.21 4.88 33.35
N LEU A 87 21.75 5.39 32.25
CA LEU A 87 22.77 4.74 31.45
C LEU A 87 24.17 5.02 32.02
N SER A 88 25.18 4.29 31.54
CA SER A 88 26.57 4.40 31.98
C SER A 88 27.23 5.76 31.70
N ASP A 89 26.64 6.55 30.78
CA ASP A 89 27.05 7.91 30.43
C ASP A 89 26.44 8.98 31.35
N GLY A 90 25.63 8.58 32.35
CA GLY A 90 24.95 9.48 33.28
C GLY A 90 23.64 10.09 32.74
N ASN A 91 23.25 9.77 31.49
CA ASN A 91 21.98 10.23 30.92
C ASN A 91 20.87 9.20 31.15
N TYR A 92 19.63 9.67 31.21
CA TYR A 92 18.47 8.77 31.17
C TYR A 92 18.21 8.36 29.73
N GLY A 93 18.02 7.06 29.49
CA GLY A 93 17.70 6.53 28.18
C GLY A 93 17.19 5.09 28.25
N LEU A 94 16.57 4.64 27.16
CA LEU A 94 16.14 3.25 27.03
C LEU A 94 17.31 2.38 26.58
N THR A 95 17.41 1.17 27.12
CA THR A 95 18.38 0.17 26.63
C THR A 95 18.10 -0.16 25.16
N ALA A 96 19.13 -0.54 24.40
CA ALA A 96 18.99 -0.91 22.99
C ALA A 96 17.91 -1.97 22.73
N ALA A 97 17.76 -2.96 23.63
CA ALA A 97 16.71 -3.97 23.54
C ALA A 97 15.29 -3.37 23.60
N TRP A 98 15.07 -2.40 24.48
CA TRP A 98 13.79 -1.69 24.59
C TRP A 98 13.53 -0.73 23.42
N GLN A 99 14.55 -0.02 22.94
CA GLN A 99 14.42 0.83 21.76
C GLN A 99 14.02 0.00 20.52
N SER A 100 14.72 -1.12 20.29
CA SER A 100 14.39 -2.04 19.20
C SER A 100 13.02 -2.70 19.39
N GLY A 101 12.68 -3.11 20.61
CA GLY A 101 11.38 -3.69 20.93
C GLY A 101 10.22 -2.73 20.63
N LEU A 102 10.32 -1.47 21.09
CA LEU A 102 9.31 -0.45 20.85
C LEU A 102 9.23 -0.03 19.37
N ALA A 103 10.37 0.10 18.69
CA ALA A 103 10.39 0.44 17.26
C ALA A 103 9.79 -0.66 16.37
N ASN A 104 9.92 -1.92 16.77
CA ASN A 104 9.41 -3.07 16.00
C ASN A 104 8.02 -3.56 16.45
N ALA A 105 7.57 -3.17 17.65
CA ALA A 105 6.29 -3.59 18.22
C ALA A 105 5.11 -3.35 17.26
N MET A 106 5.04 -2.15 16.68
CA MET A 106 4.00 -1.80 15.74
C MET A 106 4.04 -2.68 14.48
N ASN A 107 5.22 -2.96 13.91
CA ASN A 107 5.34 -3.83 12.74
C ASN A 107 4.83 -5.26 13.03
N CYS A 108 5.12 -5.79 14.23
CA CYS A 108 4.57 -7.08 14.66
C CYS A 108 3.04 -7.07 14.75
N GLY A 109 2.47 -6.01 15.31
CA GLY A 109 1.02 -5.79 15.35
C GLY A 109 0.40 -5.69 13.95
N GLN A 110 1.05 -4.98 13.04
CA GLN A 110 0.60 -4.83 11.65
C GLN A 110 0.55 -6.17 10.91
N ILE A 111 1.52 -7.05 11.13
CA ILE A 111 1.50 -8.41 10.53
C ILE A 111 0.23 -9.17 10.94
N LEU A 112 -0.12 -9.13 12.24
CA LEU A 112 -1.35 -9.74 12.74
C LEU A 112 -2.60 -9.06 12.15
N GLY A 113 -2.60 -7.73 12.07
CA GLY A 113 -3.66 -6.93 11.48
C GLY A 113 -3.91 -7.24 10.00
N LEU A 114 -2.85 -7.49 9.22
CA LEU A 114 -2.94 -7.84 7.80
C LEU A 114 -3.62 -9.20 7.60
N PHE A 115 -3.21 -10.22 8.36
CA PHE A 115 -3.86 -11.54 8.31
C PHE A 115 -5.32 -11.46 8.77
N LEU A 116 -5.59 -10.70 9.84
CA LEU A 116 -6.94 -10.46 10.33
C LEU A 116 -7.80 -9.79 9.25
N ASN A 117 -7.29 -8.76 8.58
CA ASN A 117 -8.03 -8.08 7.51
C ASN A 117 -8.37 -9.03 6.36
N GLY A 118 -7.45 -9.90 5.95
CA GLY A 118 -7.69 -10.87 4.89
C GLY A 118 -8.91 -11.78 5.16
N ILE A 119 -9.20 -12.08 6.43
CA ILE A 119 -10.35 -12.92 6.83
C ILE A 119 -11.60 -12.05 7.09
N VAL A 120 -11.44 -10.95 7.83
CA VAL A 120 -12.55 -10.12 8.31
C VAL A 120 -13.18 -9.32 7.17
N SER A 121 -12.37 -8.74 6.27
CA SER A 121 -12.89 -7.96 5.14
C SER A 121 -13.71 -8.81 4.15
N GLU A 122 -13.25 -10.04 3.86
CA GLU A 122 -13.98 -10.97 3.01
C GLU A 122 -15.33 -11.38 3.63
N ARG A 123 -15.39 -11.53 4.97
CA ARG A 123 -16.60 -11.97 5.68
C ARG A 123 -17.59 -10.84 5.94
N PHE A 124 -17.13 -9.69 6.42
CA PHE A 124 -17.98 -8.61 6.95
C PHE A 124 -18.09 -7.38 6.04
N GLY A 125 -17.25 -7.28 5.00
CA GLY A 125 -17.21 -6.13 4.09
C GLY A 125 -16.23 -5.06 4.55
N TYR A 126 -15.87 -4.15 3.65
CA TYR A 126 -14.85 -3.14 3.90
C TYR A 126 -15.32 -2.08 4.90
N ARG A 127 -16.59 -1.66 4.81
CA ARG A 127 -17.13 -0.61 5.69
C ARG A 127 -17.14 -1.04 7.16
N LYS A 128 -17.68 -2.23 7.45
CA LYS A 128 -17.75 -2.75 8.84
C LYS A 128 -16.37 -3.03 9.42
N THR A 129 -15.46 -3.55 8.60
CA THR A 129 -14.07 -3.82 9.00
C THR A 129 -13.35 -2.52 9.36
N MET A 130 -13.50 -1.48 8.53
CA MET A 130 -12.93 -0.16 8.80
C MET A 130 -13.48 0.48 10.08
N MET A 131 -14.80 0.43 10.29
CA MET A 131 -15.44 0.94 11.51
C MET A 131 -14.92 0.23 12.77
N GLY A 132 -14.82 -1.10 12.73
CA GLY A 132 -14.28 -1.89 13.84
C GLY A 132 -12.83 -1.52 14.16
N SER A 133 -11.99 -1.38 13.14
CA SER A 133 -10.60 -0.93 13.30
C SER A 133 -10.50 0.48 13.86
N LEU A 134 -11.37 1.42 13.48
CA LEU A 134 -11.36 2.81 14.01
C LEU A 134 -11.75 2.87 15.49
N ILE A 135 -12.71 2.05 15.91
CA ILE A 135 -13.06 1.90 17.33
C ILE A 135 -11.87 1.32 18.10
N ALA A 136 -11.25 0.26 17.57
CA ALA A 136 -10.07 -0.36 18.17
C ALA A 136 -8.89 0.62 18.28
N THR A 137 -8.62 1.40 17.22
CA THR A 137 -7.59 2.46 17.22
C THR A 137 -7.86 3.47 18.33
N THR A 138 -9.10 3.95 18.45
CA THR A 138 -9.48 4.90 19.51
C THR A 138 -9.20 4.33 20.89
N ALA A 139 -9.54 3.05 21.13
CA ALA A 139 -9.30 2.36 22.39
C ALA A 139 -7.81 2.09 22.68
N PHE A 140 -7.01 1.76 21.67
CA PHE A 140 -5.58 1.48 21.86
C PHE A 140 -4.76 2.75 22.07
N ILE A 141 -5.17 3.90 21.51
CA ILE A 141 -4.57 5.21 21.85
C ILE A 141 -4.70 5.49 23.35
N PHE A 142 -5.80 5.10 24.02
CA PHE A 142 -5.91 5.23 25.48
C PHE A 142 -4.80 4.46 26.22
N ILE A 143 -4.44 3.26 25.74
CA ILE A 143 -3.37 2.46 26.36
C ILE A 143 -2.03 3.20 26.22
N LEU A 144 -1.73 3.73 25.04
CA LEU A 144 -0.49 4.48 24.77
C LEU A 144 -0.41 5.76 25.61
N PHE A 145 -1.51 6.53 25.67
CA PHE A 145 -1.56 7.80 26.39
C PHE A 145 -1.42 7.63 27.92
N PHE A 146 -2.07 6.60 28.49
CA PHE A 146 -2.05 6.33 29.92
C PHE A 146 -0.97 5.34 30.36
N ALA A 147 -0.04 4.96 29.46
CA ALA A 147 1.05 4.05 29.79
C ALA A 147 1.87 4.58 30.99
N GLN A 148 2.04 3.72 32.00
CA GLN A 148 2.82 4.04 33.20
C GLN A 148 4.23 3.45 33.17
N ASN A 149 4.44 2.39 32.39
CA ASN A 149 5.71 1.69 32.26
C ASN A 149 5.96 1.28 30.80
N VAL A 150 7.19 0.89 30.51
CA VAL A 150 7.64 0.53 29.14
C VAL A 150 6.92 -0.71 28.62
N GLN A 151 6.57 -1.64 29.49
CA GLN A 151 5.87 -2.86 29.14
C GLN A 151 4.45 -2.56 28.64
N THR A 152 3.71 -1.70 29.34
CA THR A 152 2.39 -1.24 28.90
C THR A 152 2.49 -0.47 27.59
N LEU A 153 3.53 0.35 27.40
CA LEU A 153 3.77 1.04 26.14
C LEU A 153 4.02 0.05 25.00
N LEU A 154 4.87 -0.96 25.21
CA LEU A 154 5.13 -2.01 24.23
C LEU A 154 3.85 -2.75 23.83
N VAL A 155 3.04 -3.17 24.80
CA VAL A 155 1.77 -3.86 24.53
C VAL A 155 0.81 -2.93 23.77
N GLY A 156 0.74 -1.65 24.15
CA GLY A 156 -0.04 -0.64 23.46
C GLY A 156 0.38 -0.50 21.98
N GLU A 157 1.68 -0.45 21.70
CA GLU A 157 2.22 -0.35 20.33
C GLU A 157 1.90 -1.59 19.48
N ILE A 158 2.00 -2.79 20.05
CA ILE A 158 1.60 -4.03 19.36
C ILE A 158 0.11 -4.01 19.05
N LEU A 159 -0.73 -3.61 20.01
CA LEU A 159 -2.19 -3.55 19.82
C LEU A 159 -2.56 -2.49 18.78
N MET A 160 -1.94 -1.31 18.84
CA MET A 160 -2.13 -0.22 17.88
C MET A 160 -1.72 -0.64 16.46
N GLY A 161 -0.67 -1.46 16.33
CA GLY A 161 -0.27 -2.02 15.04
C GLY A 161 -1.37 -2.83 14.34
N ILE A 162 -2.28 -3.49 15.07
CA ILE A 162 -3.32 -4.35 14.47
C ILE A 162 -4.29 -3.54 13.59
N PRO A 163 -4.99 -2.50 14.07
CA PRO A 163 -5.81 -1.64 13.22
C PRO A 163 -5.04 -0.99 12.06
N LEU A 164 -3.80 -0.55 12.30
CA LEU A 164 -2.98 0.07 11.27
C LEU A 164 -2.67 -0.91 10.12
N GLY A 165 -2.36 -2.16 10.44
CA GLY A 165 -2.18 -3.22 9.44
C GLY A 165 -3.46 -3.48 8.63
N VAL A 166 -4.64 -3.39 9.26
CA VAL A 166 -5.92 -3.48 8.56
C VAL A 166 -6.06 -2.34 7.54
N TYR A 167 -5.74 -1.10 7.93
CA TYR A 167 -5.86 0.06 7.05
C TYR A 167 -5.00 -0.05 5.79
N GLN A 168 -3.76 -0.56 5.93
CA GLN A 168 -2.79 -0.71 4.82
C GLN A 168 -3.39 -1.45 3.63
N THR A 169 -4.06 -2.56 3.89
CA THR A 169 -4.61 -3.42 2.83
C THR A 169 -6.00 -2.97 2.44
N LEU A 170 -6.84 -2.64 3.42
CA LEU A 170 -8.23 -2.25 3.19
C LEU A 170 -8.36 -1.01 2.30
N SER A 171 -7.51 0.00 2.50
CA SER A 171 -7.53 1.24 1.72
C SER A 171 -7.20 0.99 0.25
N VAL A 172 -6.13 0.22 -0.01
CA VAL A 172 -5.69 -0.11 -1.38
C VAL A 172 -6.72 -0.98 -2.10
N THR A 173 -7.26 -2.01 -1.43
CA THR A 173 -8.25 -2.90 -2.04
C THR A 173 -9.56 -2.17 -2.32
N TYR A 174 -10.03 -1.33 -1.40
CA TYR A 174 -11.25 -0.53 -1.60
C TYR A 174 -11.08 0.45 -2.77
N ALA A 175 -9.97 1.20 -2.81
CA ALA A 175 -9.65 2.11 -3.92
C ALA A 175 -9.61 1.37 -5.27
N SER A 176 -9.08 0.14 -5.30
CA SER A 176 -8.98 -0.67 -6.52
C SER A 176 -10.32 -1.18 -7.05
N GLU A 177 -11.30 -1.37 -6.17
CA GLU A 177 -12.62 -1.93 -6.50
C GLU A 177 -13.67 -0.84 -6.80
N VAL A 178 -13.52 0.34 -6.18
CA VAL A 178 -14.52 1.41 -6.27
C VAL A 178 -14.24 2.37 -7.43
N CYS A 179 -13.02 2.38 -7.97
CA CYS A 179 -12.60 3.36 -8.95
C CYS A 179 -12.32 2.75 -10.34
N PRO A 180 -12.60 3.51 -11.42
CA PRO A 180 -12.36 3.06 -12.79
C PRO A 180 -10.87 2.82 -13.05
N VAL A 181 -10.52 1.94 -14.01
CA VAL A 181 -9.12 1.60 -14.35
C VAL A 181 -8.25 2.84 -14.54
N ALA A 182 -8.77 3.88 -15.20
CA ALA A 182 -8.04 5.11 -15.49
C ALA A 182 -7.59 5.90 -14.24
N LEU A 183 -8.37 5.87 -13.15
CA LEU A 183 -8.08 6.61 -11.91
C LEU A 183 -7.36 5.78 -10.85
N ARG A 184 -7.35 4.46 -11.01
CA ARG A 184 -6.90 3.50 -9.99
C ARG A 184 -5.46 3.75 -9.55
N ALA A 185 -4.54 3.97 -10.48
CA ALA A 185 -3.14 4.21 -10.14
C ALA A 185 -2.94 5.46 -9.29
N TYR A 186 -3.72 6.53 -9.53
CA TYR A 186 -3.63 7.78 -8.78
C TYR A 186 -4.17 7.61 -7.35
N LEU A 187 -5.28 6.90 -7.19
CA LEU A 187 -5.87 6.68 -5.87
C LEU A 187 -5.10 5.67 -5.03
N THR A 188 -4.50 4.66 -5.66
CA THR A 188 -3.62 3.73 -4.96
C THR A 188 -2.29 4.38 -4.59
N THR A 189 -1.75 5.27 -5.41
CA THR A 189 -0.57 6.08 -5.05
C THR A 189 -0.88 7.19 -4.05
N TYR A 190 -2.13 7.66 -3.96
CA TYR A 190 -2.58 8.57 -2.90
C TYR A 190 -2.41 7.96 -1.50
N VAL A 191 -2.48 6.64 -1.37
CA VAL A 191 -2.17 5.92 -0.13
C VAL A 191 -0.74 6.21 0.35
N ASN A 192 0.24 6.24 -0.56
CA ASN A 192 1.60 6.64 -0.22
C ASN A 192 1.66 8.11 0.22
N LEU A 193 0.93 9.00 -0.46
CA LEU A 193 0.86 10.41 -0.07
C LEU A 193 0.28 10.60 1.34
N CYS A 194 -0.75 9.84 1.71
CA CYS A 194 -1.28 9.84 3.08
C CYS A 194 -0.22 9.49 4.12
N TRP A 195 0.65 8.52 3.80
CA TRP A 195 1.75 8.13 4.69
C TRP A 195 2.73 9.30 4.88
N VAL A 196 3.16 9.93 3.78
CA VAL A 196 4.06 11.10 3.83
C VAL A 196 3.43 12.30 4.55
N ILE A 197 2.12 12.55 4.36
CA ILE A 197 1.39 13.57 5.11
C ILE A 197 1.43 13.28 6.62
N GLY A 198 1.20 12.03 7.03
CA GLY A 198 1.28 11.61 8.44
C GLY A 198 2.66 11.88 9.03
N GLN A 199 3.72 11.52 8.30
CA GLN A 199 5.10 11.74 8.72
C GLN A 199 5.44 13.23 8.83
N LEU A 200 4.98 14.04 7.88
CA LEU A 200 5.18 15.49 7.87
C LEU A 200 4.49 16.15 9.08
N ILE A 201 3.24 15.76 9.37
CA ILE A 201 2.48 16.27 10.51
C ILE A 201 3.15 15.86 11.83
N ALA A 202 3.55 14.59 11.96
CA ALA A 202 4.28 14.11 13.14
C ALA A 202 5.57 14.91 13.36
N SER A 203 6.39 15.07 12.32
CA SER A 203 7.65 15.82 12.40
C SER A 203 7.42 17.29 12.78
N GLY A 204 6.36 17.92 12.28
CA GLY A 204 6.02 19.31 12.62
C GLY A 204 5.58 19.48 14.08
N ILE A 205 4.73 18.58 14.58
CA ILE A 205 4.25 18.58 15.97
C ILE A 205 5.39 18.29 16.93
N LEU A 206 6.22 17.28 16.63
CA LEU A 206 7.41 16.97 17.41
C LEU A 206 8.35 18.17 17.43
N LYS A 207 8.65 18.79 16.27
CA LYS A 207 9.48 20.00 16.24
C LYS A 207 8.93 21.09 17.18
N GLY A 208 7.63 21.36 17.13
CA GLY A 208 6.98 22.36 17.98
C GLY A 208 7.02 22.05 19.48
N LEU A 209 7.12 20.77 19.84
CA LEU A 209 7.19 20.30 21.24
C LEU A 209 8.61 19.99 21.72
N SER A 210 9.62 20.05 20.84
CA SER A 210 10.99 19.62 21.14
C SER A 210 11.68 20.42 22.25
N GLU A 211 11.32 21.70 22.42
CA GLU A 211 11.87 22.57 23.47
C GLU A 211 11.16 22.38 24.83
N ARG A 212 10.06 21.62 24.85
CA ARG A 212 9.27 21.41 26.05
C ARG A 212 9.88 20.30 26.90
N THR A 213 10.08 20.58 28.20
CA THR A 213 10.71 19.64 29.15
C THR A 213 9.71 18.86 30.00
N ASP A 214 8.42 19.20 29.94
CA ASP A 214 7.37 18.56 30.75
C ASP A 214 6.93 17.21 30.17
N GLU A 215 6.19 16.43 30.94
CA GLU A 215 5.57 15.18 30.47
C GLU A 215 4.66 15.35 29.24
N TRP A 216 4.11 16.56 29.04
CA TRP A 216 3.30 16.88 27.88
C TRP A 216 4.06 16.85 26.56
N ALA A 217 5.40 16.89 26.59
CA ALA A 217 6.23 16.80 25.39
C ALA A 217 6.01 15.50 24.61
N TYR A 218 5.77 14.37 25.30
CA TYR A 218 5.46 13.08 24.67
C TYR A 218 3.96 12.70 24.77
N ARG A 219 3.20 13.25 25.73
CA ARG A 219 1.74 12.97 25.83
C ARG A 219 0.90 13.68 24.78
N ILE A 220 1.24 14.93 24.40
CA ILE A 220 0.49 15.68 23.38
C ILE A 220 0.49 14.94 22.04
N PRO A 221 1.64 14.44 21.52
CA PRO A 221 1.63 13.75 20.24
C PRO A 221 0.78 12.47 20.25
N PHE A 222 0.71 11.73 21.36
CA PHE A 222 -0.24 10.61 21.51
C PHE A 222 -1.70 11.11 21.53
N ALA A 223 -2.00 12.20 22.24
CA ALA A 223 -3.37 12.73 22.29
C ALA A 223 -3.89 13.18 20.92
N ILE A 224 -3.01 13.73 20.06
CA ILE A 224 -3.39 14.20 18.73
C ILE A 224 -3.81 13.04 17.81
N GLN A 225 -3.40 11.80 18.09
CA GLN A 225 -3.89 10.63 17.36
C GLN A 225 -5.42 10.50 17.42
N TRP A 226 -6.10 11.00 18.46
CA TRP A 226 -7.57 10.96 18.55
C TRP A 226 -8.29 11.87 17.56
N VAL A 227 -7.60 12.82 16.92
CA VAL A 227 -8.21 13.75 15.96
C VAL A 227 -8.66 13.03 14.68
N TRP A 228 -7.97 11.94 14.29
CA TRP A 228 -8.19 11.27 13.01
C TRP A 228 -9.35 10.25 13.00
N PRO A 229 -9.50 9.36 14.02
CA PRO A 229 -10.50 8.31 13.95
C PRO A 229 -11.93 8.84 13.86
N ILE A 230 -12.26 9.94 14.54
CA ILE A 230 -13.64 10.44 14.65
C ILE A 230 -14.18 10.96 13.30
N PRO A 231 -13.51 11.90 12.60
CA PRO A 231 -13.97 12.34 11.27
C PRO A 231 -14.02 11.21 10.25
N ILE A 232 -13.01 10.33 10.27
CA ILE A 232 -12.96 9.19 9.34
C ILE A 232 -14.11 8.21 9.63
N PHE A 233 -14.43 7.96 10.90
CA PHE A 233 -15.54 7.09 11.28
C PHE A 233 -16.88 7.62 10.76
N ILE A 234 -17.14 8.91 10.92
CA ILE A 234 -18.35 9.56 10.37
C ILE A 234 -18.39 9.40 8.85
N GLY A 235 -17.26 9.63 8.17
CA GLY A 235 -17.16 9.44 6.73
C GLY A 235 -17.41 7.99 6.29
N VAL A 236 -16.83 7.01 6.97
CA VAL A 236 -17.01 5.58 6.66
C VAL A 236 -18.45 5.12 6.92
N VAL A 237 -19.13 5.68 7.93
CA VAL A 237 -20.57 5.43 8.13
C VAL A 237 -21.38 5.92 6.93
N LEU A 238 -20.99 7.00 6.28
CA LEU A 238 -21.69 7.52 5.11
C LEU A 238 -21.25 6.84 3.79
N ALA A 239 -20.05 6.28 3.74
CA ALA A 239 -19.49 5.65 2.55
C ALA A 239 -20.31 4.43 2.08
N PRO A 240 -20.46 4.22 0.75
CA PRO A 240 -21.02 3.00 0.21
C PRO A 240 -20.04 1.82 0.38
N GLU A 241 -20.58 0.61 0.51
CA GLU A 241 -19.78 -0.62 0.48
C GLU A 241 -19.28 -0.89 -0.96
N SER A 242 -18.21 -1.69 -1.11
CA SER A 242 -17.72 -2.05 -2.45
C SER A 242 -18.78 -2.79 -3.28
N PRO A 243 -19.10 -2.33 -4.50
CA PRO A 243 -20.01 -3.06 -5.39
C PRO A 243 -19.52 -4.48 -5.72
N TRP A 244 -18.20 -4.66 -5.90
CA TRP A 244 -17.59 -5.97 -6.16
C TRP A 244 -17.75 -6.92 -4.97
N TRP A 245 -17.68 -6.41 -3.75
CA TRP A 245 -17.94 -7.23 -2.56
C TRP A 245 -19.41 -7.64 -2.46
N LEU A 246 -20.33 -6.72 -2.75
CA LEU A 246 -21.77 -6.98 -2.72
C LEU A 246 -22.19 -8.04 -3.76
N VAL A 247 -21.67 -7.95 -4.98
CA VAL A 247 -21.87 -8.97 -6.04
C VAL A 247 -21.34 -10.34 -5.59
N ARG A 248 -20.14 -10.39 -5.01
CA ARG A 248 -19.55 -11.65 -4.48
C ARG A 248 -20.43 -12.30 -3.41
N LYS A 249 -21.14 -11.50 -2.60
CA LYS A 249 -22.09 -11.98 -1.59
C LYS A 249 -23.50 -12.27 -2.13
N GLY A 250 -23.73 -12.13 -3.44
CA GLY A 250 -25.04 -12.32 -4.05
C GLY A 250 -26.04 -11.18 -3.78
N ARG A 251 -25.58 -10.02 -3.31
CA ARG A 251 -26.40 -8.84 -3.02
C ARG A 251 -26.39 -7.87 -4.19
N THR A 252 -26.99 -8.27 -5.31
CA THR A 252 -26.95 -7.52 -6.59
C THR A 252 -27.68 -6.18 -6.52
N GLU A 253 -28.85 -6.10 -5.90
CA GLU A 253 -29.60 -4.84 -5.75
C GLU A 253 -28.83 -3.80 -4.91
N ASP A 254 -28.22 -4.24 -3.81
CA ASP A 254 -27.36 -3.38 -3.00
C ASP A 254 -26.13 -2.90 -3.78
N ALA A 255 -25.59 -3.75 -4.67
CA ALA A 255 -24.47 -3.37 -5.54
C ALA A 255 -24.86 -2.27 -6.52
N VAL A 256 -26.08 -2.32 -7.10
CA VAL A 256 -26.62 -1.25 -7.95
C VAL A 256 -26.74 0.04 -7.14
N ASN A 257 -27.33 -0.02 -5.95
CA ASN A 257 -27.46 1.14 -5.06
C ASN A 257 -26.11 1.74 -4.68
N ALA A 258 -25.12 0.90 -4.37
CA ALA A 258 -23.76 1.34 -4.08
C ALA A 258 -23.12 2.03 -5.29
N LEU A 259 -23.26 1.45 -6.48
CA LEU A 259 -22.72 2.01 -7.72
C LEU A 259 -23.35 3.36 -8.06
N LEU A 260 -24.67 3.52 -7.90
CA LEU A 260 -25.38 4.79 -8.07
C LEU A 260 -24.94 5.87 -7.08
N ARG A 261 -24.50 5.49 -5.88
CA ARG A 261 -23.93 6.42 -4.89
C ARG A 261 -22.49 6.83 -5.22
N LEU A 262 -21.78 6.00 -5.99
CA LEU A 262 -20.41 6.24 -6.44
C LEU A 262 -20.35 7.08 -7.73
N THR A 263 -21.39 7.02 -8.56
CA THR A 263 -21.48 7.73 -9.84
C THR A 263 -22.20 9.07 -9.74
N SER A 264 -21.91 9.96 -10.69
CA SER A 264 -22.67 11.19 -10.89
C SER A 264 -23.94 10.91 -11.70
N LYS A 265 -25.07 11.54 -11.33
CA LYS A 265 -26.38 11.36 -11.99
C LYS A 265 -26.48 11.95 -13.42
N GLY A 266 -25.37 12.42 -13.99
CA GLY A 266 -25.35 13.30 -15.16
C GLY A 266 -24.94 12.64 -16.48
N ASP A 267 -24.75 11.32 -16.54
CA ASP A 267 -24.39 10.64 -17.79
C ASP A 267 -25.57 9.78 -18.26
N ALA A 268 -26.17 10.15 -19.40
CA ALA A 268 -27.33 9.46 -19.97
C ALA A 268 -26.98 8.04 -20.49
N ASP A 269 -25.70 7.74 -20.62
CA ASP A 269 -25.16 6.52 -21.22
C ASP A 269 -24.55 5.55 -20.17
N PHE A 270 -24.67 5.88 -18.87
CA PHE A 270 -24.19 5.03 -17.78
C PHE A 270 -25.34 4.26 -17.13
N ASN A 271 -25.45 2.97 -17.45
CA ASN A 271 -26.42 2.08 -16.84
C ASN A 271 -25.78 1.27 -15.68
N ALA A 272 -26.23 1.54 -14.46
CA ALA A 272 -25.76 0.85 -13.27
C ALA A 272 -26.15 -0.64 -13.27
N HIS A 273 -27.28 -1.00 -13.86
CA HIS A 273 -27.71 -2.40 -13.97
C HIS A 273 -26.83 -3.18 -14.93
N GLU A 274 -26.51 -2.64 -16.12
CA GLU A 274 -25.58 -3.28 -17.06
C GLU A 274 -24.20 -3.48 -16.45
N THR A 275 -23.69 -2.48 -15.74
CA THR A 275 -22.39 -2.58 -15.07
C THR A 275 -22.40 -3.67 -13.98
N VAL A 276 -23.47 -3.75 -13.17
CA VAL A 276 -23.59 -4.81 -12.17
C VAL A 276 -23.79 -6.18 -12.81
N SER A 277 -24.54 -6.29 -13.91
CA SER A 277 -24.68 -7.55 -14.67
C SER A 277 -23.34 -8.02 -15.21
N MET A 278 -22.51 -7.12 -15.76
CA MET A 278 -21.13 -7.43 -16.15
C MET A 278 -20.29 -7.93 -14.97
N MET A 279 -20.43 -7.30 -13.79
CA MET A 279 -19.75 -7.74 -12.57
C MET A 279 -20.24 -9.12 -12.09
N VAL A 280 -21.54 -9.39 -12.20
CA VAL A 280 -22.14 -10.69 -11.85
C VAL A 280 -21.63 -11.77 -12.78
N HIS A 281 -21.66 -11.55 -14.09
CA HIS A 281 -21.16 -12.49 -15.09
C HIS A 281 -19.66 -12.78 -14.90
N THR A 282 -18.86 -11.73 -14.70
CA THR A 282 -17.43 -11.87 -14.37
C THR A 282 -17.24 -12.71 -13.11
N ASN A 283 -18.02 -12.42 -12.07
CA ASN A 283 -17.96 -13.15 -10.79
C ASN A 283 -18.50 -14.59 -10.89
N GLU A 284 -19.40 -14.90 -11.81
CA GLU A 284 -19.93 -16.25 -12.05
C GLU A 284 -18.93 -17.12 -12.80
N MET A 285 -18.33 -16.59 -13.87
CA MET A 285 -17.17 -17.22 -14.53
C MET A 285 -16.03 -17.45 -13.54
N GLU A 286 -15.78 -16.48 -12.65
CA GLU A 286 -14.84 -16.69 -11.55
C GLU A 286 -15.34 -17.77 -10.57
N LYS A 287 -16.62 -17.78 -10.17
CA LYS A 287 -17.22 -18.73 -9.20
C LYS A 287 -17.10 -20.19 -9.63
N GLU A 288 -17.31 -20.49 -10.90
CA GLU A 288 -17.15 -21.85 -11.46
C GLU A 288 -15.70 -22.35 -11.31
N ILE A 289 -14.73 -21.43 -11.24
CA ILE A 289 -13.31 -21.69 -11.00
C ILE A 289 -12.94 -21.63 -9.49
N VAL A 290 -13.84 -21.15 -8.60
CA VAL A 290 -13.51 -20.56 -7.27
C VAL A 290 -13.92 -21.37 -6.05
N SER A 291 -14.56 -22.54 -6.15
CA SER A 291 -14.88 -23.32 -4.93
C SER A 291 -13.60 -23.68 -4.14
N GLY A 292 -13.33 -22.94 -3.05
CA GLY A 292 -12.24 -23.21 -2.09
C GLY A 292 -10.95 -22.36 -2.14
N THR A 293 -10.98 -21.07 -2.53
CA THR A 293 -9.73 -20.28 -2.58
C THR A 293 -8.99 -20.17 -1.23
N SER A 294 -7.76 -20.67 -1.19
CA SER A 294 -6.88 -20.67 -0.03
C SER A 294 -5.65 -19.79 -0.28
N TYR A 295 -4.93 -19.39 0.78
CA TYR A 295 -3.61 -18.76 0.62
C TYR A 295 -2.65 -19.64 -0.18
N TRP A 296 -2.82 -20.96 -0.14
CA TRP A 296 -2.05 -21.91 -0.94
C TRP A 296 -2.22 -21.72 -2.46
N ASP A 297 -3.35 -21.18 -2.91
CA ASP A 297 -3.57 -20.96 -4.35
C ASP A 297 -2.76 -19.79 -4.88
N CYS A 298 -2.32 -18.86 -4.01
CA CYS A 298 -1.35 -17.81 -4.38
C CYS A 298 0.01 -18.40 -4.80
N PHE A 299 0.30 -19.66 -4.45
CA PHE A 299 1.56 -20.33 -4.76
C PHE A 299 1.43 -21.36 -5.88
N LYS A 300 0.30 -21.40 -6.61
CA LYS A 300 0.06 -22.37 -7.69
C LYS A 300 0.05 -21.70 -9.06
N GLY A 301 0.45 -22.45 -10.09
CA GLY A 301 0.26 -22.09 -11.49
C GLY A 301 0.81 -20.71 -11.87
N TYR A 302 0.00 -19.93 -12.60
CA TYR A 302 0.36 -18.57 -13.02
C TYR A 302 0.23 -17.54 -11.87
N ASP A 303 -0.55 -17.85 -10.83
CA ASP A 303 -0.71 -16.99 -9.65
C ASP A 303 0.58 -16.92 -8.82
N LEU A 304 1.37 -18.00 -8.77
CA LEU A 304 2.70 -17.98 -8.14
C LEU A 304 3.57 -16.84 -8.68
N ARG A 305 3.58 -16.63 -10.00
CA ARG A 305 4.35 -15.56 -10.63
C ARG A 305 3.81 -14.18 -10.23
N ARG A 306 2.50 -14.02 -10.10
CA ARG A 306 1.87 -12.76 -9.68
C ARG A 306 2.17 -12.44 -8.23
N THR A 307 2.05 -13.44 -7.36
CA THR A 307 2.37 -13.31 -5.93
C THR A 307 3.85 -13.06 -5.72
N GLU A 308 4.75 -13.76 -6.43
CA GLU A 308 6.18 -13.48 -6.45
C GLU A 308 6.45 -12.01 -6.78
N ILE A 309 5.88 -11.50 -7.88
CA ILE A 309 6.11 -10.13 -8.33
C ILE A 309 5.60 -9.12 -7.31
N SER A 310 4.37 -9.28 -6.80
CA SER A 310 3.80 -8.38 -5.79
C SER A 310 4.62 -8.36 -4.50
N CYS A 311 5.03 -9.54 -4.01
CA CYS A 311 5.87 -9.69 -2.83
C CYS A 311 7.24 -9.01 -3.02
N LEU A 312 7.91 -9.26 -4.15
CA LEU A 312 9.24 -8.73 -4.40
C LEU A 312 9.26 -7.24 -4.74
N ILE A 313 8.17 -6.67 -5.29
CA ILE A 313 8.02 -5.21 -5.42
C ILE A 313 7.99 -4.54 -4.04
N TRP A 314 7.21 -5.10 -3.11
CA TRP A 314 7.13 -4.64 -1.73
C TRP A 314 8.45 -4.84 -0.97
N ALA A 315 9.08 -6.00 -1.12
CA ALA A 315 10.40 -6.25 -0.54
C ALA A 315 11.45 -5.29 -1.13
N GLY A 316 11.40 -5.04 -2.45
CA GLY A 316 12.27 -4.12 -3.16
C GLY A 316 12.23 -2.70 -2.59
N GLN A 317 11.08 -2.26 -2.08
CA GLN A 317 10.96 -0.97 -1.41
C GLN A 317 11.79 -0.88 -0.11
N ASN A 318 11.93 -1.97 0.63
CA ASN A 318 12.82 -2.04 1.80
C ASN A 318 14.28 -2.29 1.40
N LEU A 319 14.50 -3.20 0.45
CA LEU A 319 15.82 -3.66 0.02
C LEU A 319 16.58 -2.61 -0.79
N CYS A 320 15.90 -1.60 -1.34
CA CYS A 320 16.55 -0.48 -2.01
C CYS A 320 17.19 0.52 -1.02
N GLY A 321 17.13 0.29 0.29
CA GLY A 321 17.77 1.15 1.30
C GLY A 321 16.90 2.30 1.80
N SER A 322 15.57 2.22 1.65
CA SER A 322 14.63 3.27 2.10
C SER A 322 14.79 3.65 3.57
N GLY A 323 15.15 2.71 4.44
CA GLY A 323 15.39 2.99 5.85
C GLY A 323 16.56 3.97 6.11
N LEU A 324 17.54 4.09 5.21
CA LEU A 324 18.65 5.05 5.34
C LEU A 324 18.19 6.50 5.27
N MET A 325 17.04 6.77 4.62
CA MET A 325 16.48 8.11 4.52
C MET A 325 16.27 8.74 5.89
N ALA A 326 15.73 7.96 6.85
CA ALA A 326 15.45 8.46 8.20
C ALA A 326 16.70 8.89 8.98
N TYR A 327 17.90 8.49 8.53
CA TYR A 327 19.18 8.78 9.19
C TYR A 327 19.97 9.92 8.54
N SER A 328 19.42 10.61 7.53
CA SER A 328 20.06 11.79 6.93
C SER A 328 20.46 12.84 7.98
N THR A 329 19.60 13.04 8.97
CA THR A 329 19.81 13.97 10.09
C THR A 329 20.98 13.59 10.99
N VAL A 330 21.23 12.30 11.18
CA VAL A 330 22.40 11.80 11.94
C VAL A 330 23.70 12.18 11.23
N PHE A 331 23.75 12.08 9.90
CA PHE A 331 24.91 12.53 9.14
C PHE A 331 25.11 14.05 9.23
N TYR A 332 24.04 14.84 9.20
CA TYR A 332 24.15 16.28 9.42
C TYR A 332 24.63 16.64 10.84
N GLN A 333 24.13 15.96 11.87
CA GLN A 333 24.60 16.16 13.24
C GLN A 333 26.10 15.86 13.37
N ARG A 334 26.57 14.77 12.76
CA ARG A 334 28.02 14.43 12.70
C ARG A 334 28.84 15.48 11.98
N ALA A 335 28.23 16.19 11.03
CA ALA A 335 28.88 17.30 10.33
C ALA A 335 28.99 18.58 11.19
N GLY A 336 28.40 18.61 12.39
CA GLY A 336 28.36 19.75 13.29
C GLY A 336 27.02 20.50 13.30
N LEU A 337 25.97 19.98 12.66
CA LEU A 337 24.64 20.57 12.74
C LEU A 337 24.12 20.51 14.18
N ALA A 338 23.62 21.64 14.68
CA ALA A 338 23.02 21.70 16.01
C ALA A 338 21.82 20.74 16.10
N VAL A 339 21.69 20.05 17.25
CA VAL A 339 20.59 19.11 17.51
C VAL A 339 19.22 19.80 17.39
N SER A 340 19.13 21.08 17.78
CA SER A 340 17.92 21.90 17.62
C SER A 340 17.47 22.06 16.17
N GLN A 341 18.39 22.02 15.20
CA GLN A 341 18.09 22.08 13.77
C GLN A 341 17.84 20.71 13.14
N SER A 342 18.06 19.61 13.85
CA SER A 342 17.87 18.26 13.29
C SER A 342 16.41 17.97 12.96
N PHE A 343 15.47 18.42 13.80
CA PHE A 343 14.05 18.34 13.50
C PHE A 343 13.64 19.20 12.29
N ASN A 344 14.33 20.32 12.02
CA ASN A 344 14.09 21.13 10.81
C ASN A 344 14.53 20.37 9.56
N MET A 345 15.63 19.61 9.63
CA MET A 345 16.09 18.76 8.53
C MET A 345 15.14 17.59 8.28
N SER A 346 14.61 16.94 9.33
CA SER A 346 13.55 15.93 9.17
C SER A 346 12.31 16.51 8.49
N LEU A 347 11.90 17.72 8.88
CA LEU A 347 10.75 18.39 8.27
C LEU A 347 11.00 18.69 6.79
N ALA A 348 12.20 19.16 6.45
CA ALA A 348 12.60 19.41 5.06
C ALA A 348 12.58 18.11 4.25
N GLN A 349 13.08 17.01 4.81
CA GLN A 349 13.06 15.69 4.16
C GLN A 349 11.64 15.23 3.83
N TYR A 350 10.71 15.28 4.78
CA TYR A 350 9.32 14.87 4.52
C TYR A 350 8.59 15.81 3.56
N THR A 351 8.97 17.09 3.54
CA THR A 351 8.43 18.05 2.57
C THR A 351 8.91 17.73 1.16
N ILE A 352 10.19 17.40 1.00
CA ILE A 352 10.76 16.93 -0.27
C ILE A 352 10.06 15.63 -0.71
N GLY A 353 9.82 14.71 0.22
CA GLY A 353 9.06 13.49 -0.04
C GLY A 353 7.65 13.78 -0.53
N PHE A 354 6.94 14.71 0.11
CA PHE A 354 5.59 15.11 -0.30
C PHE A 354 5.57 15.63 -1.74
N VAL A 355 6.50 16.53 -2.08
CA VAL A 355 6.64 17.05 -3.44
C VAL A 355 7.00 15.95 -4.43
N GLY A 356 7.89 15.03 -4.04
CA GLY A 356 8.25 13.84 -4.82
C GLY A 356 7.03 12.98 -5.14
N THR A 357 6.22 12.65 -4.13
CA THR A 357 5.00 11.85 -4.32
C THR A 357 4.00 12.54 -5.24
N VAL A 358 3.79 13.86 -5.12
CA VAL A 358 2.91 14.61 -6.05
C VAL A 358 3.46 14.57 -7.48
N LEU A 359 4.78 14.71 -7.65
CA LEU A 359 5.43 14.59 -8.95
C LEU A 359 5.27 13.19 -9.55
N SER A 360 5.23 12.15 -8.72
CA SER A 360 5.02 10.76 -9.18
C SER A 360 3.72 10.59 -9.97
N TRP A 361 2.66 11.33 -9.63
CA TRP A 361 1.39 11.27 -10.36
C TRP A 361 1.55 11.80 -11.79
N VAL A 362 2.29 12.87 -11.96
CA VAL A 362 2.61 13.43 -13.28
C VAL A 362 3.45 12.42 -14.06
N LEU A 363 4.49 11.87 -13.44
CA LEU A 363 5.37 10.89 -14.08
C LEU A 363 4.63 9.61 -14.49
N LEU A 364 3.74 9.10 -13.64
CA LEU A 364 2.91 7.91 -13.90
C LEU A 364 2.04 8.09 -15.14
N SER A 365 1.55 9.32 -15.38
CA SER A 365 0.72 9.65 -16.54
C SER A 365 1.49 9.58 -17.87
N TYR A 366 2.77 9.96 -17.87
CA TYR A 366 3.59 10.03 -19.09
C TYR A 366 4.40 8.77 -19.33
N ILE A 367 5.11 8.27 -18.31
CA ILE A 367 6.17 7.26 -18.47
C ILE A 367 5.64 5.82 -18.30
N GLY A 368 4.63 5.60 -17.45
CA GLY A 368 4.12 4.25 -17.11
C GLY A 368 4.75 3.67 -15.84
N ARG A 369 4.28 2.51 -15.36
CA ARG A 369 4.61 2.01 -14.01
C ARG A 369 5.95 1.25 -14.01
N ARG A 370 6.13 0.32 -14.94
CA ARG A 370 7.35 -0.50 -15.05
C ARG A 370 8.61 0.35 -15.27
N PRO A 371 8.68 1.26 -16.25
CA PRO A 371 9.88 2.07 -16.46
C PRO A 371 10.18 2.97 -15.27
N LEU A 372 9.17 3.56 -14.62
CA LEU A 372 9.41 4.37 -13.41
C LEU A 372 10.01 3.54 -12.27
N TYR A 373 9.51 2.32 -12.04
CA TYR A 373 10.04 1.46 -11.00
C TYR A 373 11.49 1.05 -11.28
N VAL A 374 11.79 0.60 -12.50
CA VAL A 374 13.13 0.12 -12.88
C VAL A 374 14.14 1.26 -12.94
N TYR A 375 13.82 2.37 -13.62
CA TYR A 375 14.72 3.53 -13.67
C TYR A 375 14.86 4.20 -12.31
N GLY A 376 13.78 4.22 -11.51
CA GLY A 376 13.83 4.63 -10.11
C GLY A 376 14.87 3.83 -9.33
N LEU A 377 14.78 2.49 -9.35
CA LEU A 377 15.77 1.62 -8.68
C LEU A 377 17.20 1.84 -9.18
N ALA A 378 17.40 2.08 -10.48
CA ALA A 378 18.72 2.38 -11.03
C ALA A 378 19.30 3.71 -10.52
N ILE A 379 18.46 4.76 -10.43
CA ILE A 379 18.85 6.06 -9.86
C ILE A 379 19.17 5.91 -8.37
N LEU A 380 18.31 5.23 -7.61
CA LEU A 380 18.52 4.99 -6.18
C LEU A 380 19.80 4.19 -5.92
N CYS A 381 20.05 3.14 -6.71
CA CYS A 381 21.31 2.38 -6.67
C CYS A 381 22.51 3.31 -6.90
N SER A 382 22.45 4.17 -7.91
CA SER A 382 23.54 5.09 -8.24
C SER A 382 23.81 6.08 -7.10
N LEU A 383 22.76 6.65 -6.50
CA LEU A 383 22.88 7.57 -5.37
C LEU A 383 23.46 6.89 -4.13
N LEU A 384 23.06 5.65 -3.83
CA LEU A 384 23.61 4.89 -2.70
C LEU A 384 25.07 4.50 -2.91
N LEU A 385 25.46 4.17 -4.14
CA LEU A 385 26.86 3.94 -4.47
C LEU A 385 27.67 5.23 -4.31
N ILE A 386 27.15 6.39 -4.75
CA ILE A 386 27.79 7.70 -4.52
C ILE A 386 28.00 7.95 -3.02
N VAL A 387 26.99 7.70 -2.18
CA VAL A 387 27.11 7.78 -0.71
C VAL A 387 28.20 6.84 -0.18
N GLY A 388 28.27 5.62 -0.70
CA GLY A 388 29.33 4.67 -0.39
C GLY A 388 30.72 5.21 -0.75
N PHE A 389 30.88 5.76 -1.96
CA PHE A 389 32.16 6.32 -2.43
C PHE A 389 32.60 7.56 -1.65
N ILE A 390 31.68 8.45 -1.29
CA ILE A 390 31.95 9.61 -0.40
C ILE A 390 32.55 9.12 0.92
N SER A 391 32.09 7.96 1.41
CA SER A 391 32.50 7.37 2.69
C SER A 391 33.85 6.65 2.66
N ILE A 392 34.52 6.59 1.50
CA ILE A 392 35.91 6.12 1.38
C ILE A 392 36.88 7.23 1.77
N ALA A 393 36.52 8.49 1.52
CA ALA A 393 37.34 9.64 1.88
C ALA A 393 37.49 9.75 3.41
N PRO A 394 38.60 10.34 3.90
CA PRO A 394 38.78 10.60 5.33
C PRO A 394 37.62 11.40 5.91
N GLU A 395 37.27 11.08 7.15
CA GLU A 395 36.12 11.68 7.80
C GLU A 395 36.32 13.17 8.00
N SER A 396 35.36 13.96 7.49
CA SER A 396 35.33 15.40 7.66
C SER A 396 33.89 15.89 7.81
N SER A 397 33.74 17.13 8.26
CA SER A 397 32.44 17.80 8.23
C SER A 397 31.87 17.83 6.80
N ALA A 398 32.71 18.06 5.79
CA ALA A 398 32.31 18.09 4.39
C ALA A 398 31.76 16.75 3.89
N THR A 399 32.41 15.62 4.20
CA THR A 399 31.93 14.28 3.78
C THR A 399 30.58 13.93 4.44
N SER A 400 30.38 14.37 5.69
CA SER A 400 29.12 14.15 6.42
C SER A 400 27.97 15.01 5.87
N TRP A 401 28.24 16.29 5.55
CA TRP A 401 27.29 17.16 4.85
C TRP A 401 26.92 16.62 3.46
N ALA A 402 27.92 16.15 2.70
CA ALA A 402 27.69 15.56 1.38
C ALA A 402 26.83 14.29 1.47
N THR A 403 27.10 13.42 2.44
CA THR A 403 26.32 12.19 2.67
C THR A 403 24.87 12.49 3.02
N GLY A 404 24.63 13.40 3.98
CA GLY A 404 23.27 13.81 4.36
C GLY A 404 22.49 14.39 3.18
N SER A 405 23.13 15.27 2.38
CA SER A 405 22.51 15.89 1.22
C SER A 405 22.20 14.90 0.10
N MET A 406 23.08 13.92 -0.14
CA MET A 406 22.78 12.84 -1.09
C MET A 406 21.62 11.96 -0.62
N LEU A 407 21.46 11.74 0.69
CA LEU A 407 20.30 11.03 1.22
C LEU A 407 19.00 11.82 1.05
N LEU A 408 19.01 13.16 1.13
CA LEU A 408 17.85 13.97 0.80
C LEU A 408 17.48 13.89 -0.69
N VAL A 409 18.47 13.93 -1.58
CA VAL A 409 18.26 13.73 -3.03
C VAL A 409 17.71 12.33 -3.29
N TYR A 410 18.23 11.32 -2.59
CA TYR A 410 17.69 9.96 -2.62
C TYR A 410 16.21 9.94 -2.21
N THR A 411 15.82 10.63 -1.14
CA THR A 411 14.40 10.71 -0.71
C THR A 411 13.52 11.27 -1.81
N PHE A 412 13.92 12.34 -2.48
CA PHE A 412 13.17 12.91 -3.59
C PHE A 412 12.93 11.91 -4.74
N PHE A 413 13.99 11.20 -5.16
CA PHE A 413 13.86 10.20 -6.23
C PHE A 413 13.07 8.98 -5.79
N TYR A 414 13.21 8.56 -4.54
CA TYR A 414 12.46 7.43 -3.98
C TYR A 414 10.97 7.74 -3.96
N ASP A 415 10.58 8.90 -3.43
CA ASP A 415 9.17 9.31 -3.32
C ASP A 415 8.57 9.74 -4.66
N SER A 416 9.37 10.09 -5.67
CA SER A 416 8.87 10.33 -7.03
C SER A 416 8.77 9.07 -7.90
N THR A 417 9.38 7.95 -7.49
CA THR A 417 9.42 6.72 -8.28
C THR A 417 8.98 5.50 -7.45
N VAL A 418 9.92 4.79 -6.82
CA VAL A 418 9.72 3.48 -6.17
C VAL A 418 8.62 3.52 -5.11
N GLY A 419 8.59 4.54 -4.26
CA GLY A 419 7.63 4.66 -3.15
C GLY A 419 6.17 4.55 -3.63
N PRO A 420 5.68 5.51 -4.44
CA PRO A 420 4.30 5.50 -4.92
C PRO A 420 4.02 4.39 -5.94
N VAL A 421 4.96 4.12 -6.85
CA VAL A 421 4.73 3.17 -7.95
C VAL A 421 4.50 1.75 -7.43
N CYS A 422 5.11 1.37 -6.29
CA CYS A 422 4.83 0.12 -5.59
C CYS A 422 3.33 -0.11 -5.35
N TYR A 423 2.62 0.91 -4.85
CA TYR A 423 1.20 0.78 -4.50
C TYR A 423 0.32 0.55 -5.72
N SER A 424 0.62 1.22 -6.84
CA SER A 424 -0.09 0.99 -8.11
C SER A 424 0.19 -0.43 -8.63
N LEU A 425 1.46 -0.85 -8.72
CA LEU A 425 1.82 -2.18 -9.24
C LEU A 425 1.20 -3.31 -8.41
N VAL A 426 1.28 -3.25 -7.08
CA VAL A 426 0.75 -4.32 -6.21
C VAL A 426 -0.78 -4.37 -6.23
N SER A 427 -1.46 -3.27 -6.56
CA SER A 427 -2.92 -3.27 -6.76
C SER A 427 -3.36 -3.82 -8.13
N GLU A 428 -2.48 -3.74 -9.15
CA GLU A 428 -2.82 -4.03 -10.55
C GLU A 428 -2.33 -5.42 -11.03
N ILE A 429 -1.35 -6.03 -10.37
CA ILE A 429 -0.76 -7.33 -10.75
C ILE A 429 -1.56 -8.55 -10.27
N PRO A 430 -2.11 -8.59 -9.04
CA PRO A 430 -2.87 -9.74 -8.58
C PRO A 430 -4.14 -9.95 -9.41
N THR A 431 -4.52 -11.20 -9.62
CA THR A 431 -5.87 -11.55 -10.12
C THR A 431 -6.93 -10.96 -9.21
N THR A 432 -8.10 -10.61 -9.74
CA THR A 432 -9.30 -10.25 -8.97
C THR A 432 -9.60 -11.25 -7.84
N ARG A 433 -9.50 -12.55 -8.14
CA ARG A 433 -9.73 -13.68 -7.23
C ARG A 433 -8.86 -13.67 -5.98
N LEU A 434 -7.54 -13.58 -6.16
CA LEU A 434 -6.55 -13.67 -5.08
C LEU A 434 -6.03 -12.30 -4.63
N ARG A 435 -6.69 -11.21 -5.01
CA ARG A 435 -6.19 -9.85 -4.78
C ARG A 435 -5.91 -9.58 -3.31
N ILE A 436 -6.92 -9.72 -2.45
CA ILE A 436 -6.78 -9.45 -1.01
C ILE A 436 -5.66 -10.31 -0.42
N LYS A 437 -5.67 -11.63 -0.67
CA LYS A 437 -4.66 -12.59 -0.16
C LYS A 437 -3.25 -12.26 -0.65
N THR A 438 -3.09 -11.93 -1.92
CA THR A 438 -1.78 -11.57 -2.52
C THR A 438 -1.26 -10.26 -1.95
N VAL A 439 -2.10 -9.23 -1.82
CA VAL A 439 -1.69 -7.94 -1.25
C VAL A 439 -1.33 -8.10 0.23
N VAL A 440 -2.07 -8.91 1.00
CA VAL A 440 -1.76 -9.27 2.39
C VAL A 440 -0.40 -9.98 2.49
N LEU A 441 -0.14 -11.01 1.69
CA LEU A 441 1.14 -11.71 1.66
C LEU A 441 2.30 -10.75 1.32
N ALA A 442 2.11 -9.91 0.30
CA ALA A 442 3.13 -8.99 -0.15
C ALA A 442 3.44 -7.89 0.88
N ARG A 443 2.41 -7.37 1.55
CA ARG A 443 2.58 -6.37 2.61
C ARG A 443 3.19 -6.96 3.89
N ASN A 444 2.85 -8.21 4.22
CA ASN A 444 3.52 -8.93 5.31
C ASN A 444 5.01 -9.10 5.04
N LEU A 445 5.40 -9.41 3.79
CA LEU A 445 6.81 -9.48 3.42
C LEU A 445 7.51 -8.12 3.59
N TYR A 446 6.85 -7.02 3.21
CA TYR A 446 7.34 -5.67 3.50
C TYR A 446 7.57 -5.46 5.00
N ASN A 447 6.63 -5.80 5.86
CA ASN A 447 6.77 -5.63 7.32
C ASN A 447 7.90 -6.49 7.90
N CYS A 448 8.09 -7.72 7.41
CA CYS A 448 9.21 -8.57 7.80
C CYS A 448 10.56 -7.92 7.46
N PHE A 449 10.72 -7.41 6.23
CA PHE A 449 11.93 -6.68 5.86
C PHE A 449 12.08 -5.36 6.60
N SER A 450 10.99 -4.67 6.91
CA SER A 450 10.97 -3.47 7.75
C SER A 450 11.56 -3.74 9.14
N ILE A 451 11.17 -4.86 9.78
CA ILE A 451 11.74 -5.29 11.07
C ILE A 451 13.24 -5.58 10.94
N VAL A 452 13.64 -6.34 9.90
CA VAL A 452 15.05 -6.65 9.65
C VAL A 452 15.87 -5.37 9.45
N ASN A 453 15.36 -4.43 8.65
CA ASN A 453 15.98 -3.13 8.41
C ASN A 453 16.06 -2.29 9.69
N GLY A 454 15.01 -2.32 10.51
CA GLY A 454 14.94 -1.65 11.80
C GLY A 454 15.97 -2.15 12.82
N VAL A 455 16.53 -3.35 12.62
CA VAL A 455 17.65 -3.87 13.43
C VAL A 455 18.99 -3.59 12.75
N ILE A 456 19.11 -3.90 11.45
CA ILE A 456 20.40 -3.87 10.75
C ILE A 456 20.91 -2.44 10.55
N ILE A 457 20.05 -1.49 10.17
CA ILE A 457 20.48 -0.11 9.84
C ILE A 457 21.08 0.60 11.07
N PRO A 458 20.47 0.56 12.27
CA PRO A 458 21.10 1.09 13.48
C PRO A 458 22.49 0.50 13.74
N TYR A 459 22.66 -0.83 13.58
CA TYR A 459 23.96 -1.49 13.78
C TYR A 459 25.01 -1.01 12.78
N MET A 460 24.63 -0.82 11.52
CA MET A 460 25.50 -0.28 10.48
C MET A 460 25.94 1.16 10.78
N LEU A 461 25.06 1.99 11.34
CA LEU A 461 25.33 3.42 11.54
C LEU A 461 25.94 3.75 12.89
N ASN A 462 25.69 2.95 13.93
CA ASN A 462 26.18 3.20 15.29
C ASN A 462 27.70 3.05 15.37
N VAL A 463 28.35 4.01 16.06
CA VAL A 463 29.81 4.08 16.23
C VAL A 463 30.33 2.95 17.11
N ASP A 464 29.53 2.49 18.08
CA ASP A 464 29.91 1.44 19.04
C ASP A 464 29.60 0.01 18.53
N ALA A 465 29.06 -0.11 17.32
CA ALA A 465 28.71 -1.39 16.69
C ALA A 465 29.54 -1.62 15.42
N TRP A 466 28.91 -1.76 14.25
CA TRP A 466 29.64 -2.02 13.01
C TRP A 466 30.30 -0.76 12.45
N ASN A 467 29.76 0.42 12.78
CA ASN A 467 30.32 1.71 12.40
C ASN A 467 30.65 1.83 10.89
N TRP A 468 29.78 1.26 10.04
CA TRP A 468 29.90 1.36 8.58
C TRP A 468 29.62 2.78 8.10
N ARG A 469 28.81 3.55 8.85
CA ARG A 469 28.44 4.93 8.50
C ARG A 469 27.91 4.96 7.05
N GLY A 470 28.40 5.86 6.21
CA GLY A 470 27.95 5.93 4.82
C GLY A 470 28.45 4.78 3.93
N LYS A 471 29.39 3.92 4.38
CA LYS A 471 29.72 2.67 3.67
C LYS A 471 28.53 1.70 3.59
N ALA A 472 27.51 1.88 4.44
CA ALA A 472 26.22 1.21 4.30
C ALA A 472 25.61 1.42 2.90
N GLY A 473 25.93 2.54 2.23
CA GLY A 473 25.54 2.81 0.85
C GLY A 473 25.98 1.74 -0.15
N PHE A 474 27.14 1.08 0.04
CA PHE A 474 27.55 -0.03 -0.82
C PHE A 474 26.69 -1.27 -0.63
N PHE A 475 26.34 -1.59 0.61
CA PHE A 475 25.49 -2.74 0.92
C PHE A 475 24.09 -2.56 0.33
N TRP A 476 23.45 -1.41 0.61
CA TRP A 476 22.11 -1.11 0.11
C TRP A 476 22.11 -0.84 -1.40
N GLY A 477 23.16 -0.23 -1.95
CA GLY A 477 23.33 -0.05 -3.39
C GLY A 477 23.47 -1.40 -4.12
N GLY A 478 24.21 -2.35 -3.55
CA GLY A 478 24.30 -3.71 -4.09
C GLY A 478 22.96 -4.44 -4.09
N LEU A 479 22.19 -4.34 -3.00
CA LEU A 479 20.83 -4.91 -2.95
C LEU A 479 19.87 -4.21 -3.92
N ALA A 480 19.95 -2.87 -4.01
CA ALA A 480 19.17 -2.08 -4.97
C ALA A 480 19.49 -2.49 -6.42
N LEU A 481 20.75 -2.79 -6.75
CA LEU A 481 21.14 -3.32 -8.05
C LEU A 481 20.50 -4.68 -8.33
N CYS A 482 20.52 -5.60 -7.37
CA CYS A 482 19.85 -6.89 -7.48
C CYS A 482 18.34 -6.72 -7.72
N CYS A 483 17.68 -5.83 -6.97
CA CYS A 483 16.26 -5.49 -7.18
C CYS A 483 16.02 -4.85 -8.56
N CYS A 484 16.93 -4.00 -9.05
CA CYS A 484 16.86 -3.39 -10.37
C CYS A 484 16.96 -4.43 -11.49
N VAL A 485 17.91 -5.36 -11.39
CA VAL A 485 18.07 -6.46 -12.36
C VAL A 485 16.84 -7.37 -12.36
N TRP A 486 16.37 -7.79 -11.18
CA TRP A 486 15.17 -8.61 -11.07
C TRP A 486 13.94 -7.90 -11.65
N SER A 487 13.73 -6.64 -11.28
CA SER A 487 12.56 -5.87 -11.73
C SER A 487 12.56 -5.65 -13.24
N TYR A 488 13.73 -5.45 -13.86
CA TYR A 488 13.85 -5.33 -15.30
C TYR A 488 13.31 -6.57 -16.05
N PHE A 489 13.58 -7.78 -15.53
CA PHE A 489 13.16 -9.03 -16.17
C PHE A 489 11.75 -9.50 -15.79
N ARG A 490 11.30 -9.26 -14.55
CA ARG A 490 10.09 -9.88 -13.98
C ARG A 490 8.89 -8.94 -13.88
N VAL A 491 9.07 -7.63 -13.70
CA VAL A 491 7.96 -6.68 -13.52
C VAL A 491 7.32 -6.36 -14.88
N PRO A 492 6.01 -6.64 -15.07
CA PRO A 492 5.28 -6.30 -16.28
C PRO A 492 4.78 -4.84 -16.26
N GLU A 493 4.38 -4.32 -17.43
CA GLU A 493 3.70 -3.02 -17.53
C GLU A 493 2.18 -3.23 -17.57
N PRO A 494 1.43 -2.82 -16.52
CA PRO A 494 -0.04 -2.94 -16.49
C PRO A 494 -0.78 -1.78 -17.17
N ARG A 495 -0.08 -0.72 -17.63
CA ARG A 495 -0.71 0.46 -18.22
C ARG A 495 -1.64 0.12 -19.38
N GLY A 496 -2.88 0.61 -19.29
CA GLY A 496 -3.88 0.49 -20.34
C GLY A 496 -4.29 -0.96 -20.56
N ARG A 497 -4.33 -1.76 -19.48
CA ARG A 497 -4.83 -3.13 -19.52
C ARG A 497 -5.95 -3.31 -18.50
N THR A 498 -7.00 -4.03 -18.90
CA THR A 498 -8.03 -4.47 -17.97
C THR A 498 -7.54 -5.68 -17.15
N TYR A 499 -8.26 -6.03 -16.08
CA TYR A 499 -7.91 -7.20 -15.29
C TYR A 499 -7.99 -8.50 -16.13
N ALA A 500 -8.98 -8.62 -16.99
CA ALA A 500 -9.13 -9.77 -17.88
C ALA A 500 -7.96 -9.90 -18.88
N GLU A 501 -7.51 -8.80 -19.47
CA GLU A 501 -6.34 -8.81 -20.36
C GLU A 501 -5.05 -9.22 -19.61
N MET A 502 -4.90 -8.74 -18.38
CA MET A 502 -3.78 -9.14 -17.53
C MET A 502 -3.85 -10.66 -17.25
N ASP A 503 -5.02 -11.17 -16.91
CA ASP A 503 -5.30 -12.61 -16.67
C ASP A 503 -4.88 -13.47 -17.86
N ALA A 504 -5.33 -13.14 -19.06
CA ALA A 504 -4.91 -13.83 -20.28
C ALA A 504 -3.38 -13.77 -20.52
N LEU A 505 -2.72 -12.62 -20.29
CA LEU A 505 -1.27 -12.49 -20.51
C LEU A 505 -0.43 -13.36 -19.55
N PHE A 506 -0.86 -13.47 -18.29
CA PHE A 506 -0.19 -14.32 -17.31
C PHE A 506 -0.45 -15.80 -17.57
N GLU A 507 -1.66 -16.16 -17.97
CA GLU A 507 -2.03 -17.53 -18.34
C GLU A 507 -1.24 -18.01 -19.56
N ARG A 508 -1.11 -17.17 -20.59
CA ARG A 508 -0.27 -17.39 -21.78
C ARG A 508 1.24 -17.36 -21.48
N LYS A 509 1.65 -17.16 -20.22
CA LYS A 509 3.04 -17.10 -19.76
C LYS A 509 3.91 -16.11 -20.55
N VAL A 510 3.34 -15.00 -21.00
CA VAL A 510 4.06 -13.99 -21.79
C VAL A 510 5.23 -13.43 -20.97
N SER A 511 6.36 -13.12 -21.63
CA SER A 511 7.49 -12.48 -20.94
C SER A 511 7.08 -11.08 -20.45
N ALA A 512 7.43 -10.72 -19.20
CA ALA A 512 7.03 -9.44 -18.59
C ALA A 512 7.37 -8.22 -19.45
N ARG A 513 8.46 -8.31 -20.24
CA ARG A 513 8.92 -7.26 -21.16
C ARG A 513 7.99 -7.01 -22.35
N LYS A 514 7.19 -8.00 -22.73
CA LYS A 514 6.30 -7.97 -23.91
C LYS A 514 4.85 -7.63 -23.54
N PHE A 515 4.53 -7.39 -22.26
CA PHE A 515 3.16 -7.09 -21.82
C PHE A 515 2.59 -5.84 -22.52
N ALA A 516 3.40 -4.78 -22.65
CA ALA A 516 2.99 -3.56 -23.33
C ALA A 516 2.70 -3.80 -24.83
N SER A 517 3.49 -4.62 -25.51
CA SER A 517 3.42 -4.81 -26.98
C SER A 517 2.50 -5.94 -27.44
N THR A 518 2.11 -6.85 -26.54
CA THR A 518 1.31 -8.03 -26.91
C THR A 518 -0.16 -7.64 -27.02
N LYS A 519 -0.77 -7.81 -28.20
CA LYS A 519 -2.21 -7.61 -28.36
C LYS A 519 -2.95 -8.80 -27.73
N VAL A 520 -3.91 -8.50 -26.88
CA VAL A 520 -4.79 -9.50 -26.25
C VAL A 520 -6.14 -9.32 -26.89
N ASP A 521 -6.62 -10.35 -27.58
CA ASP A 521 -7.98 -10.40 -28.10
C ASP A 521 -8.73 -11.44 -27.26
N LEU A 522 -9.49 -10.96 -26.27
CA LEU A 522 -10.20 -11.82 -25.30
C LEU A 522 -11.35 -12.57 -25.98
N PHE A 523 -11.96 -11.97 -27.01
CA PHE A 523 -13.23 -12.43 -27.58
C PHE A 523 -13.07 -13.33 -28.82
N HIS A 524 -11.87 -13.40 -29.40
CA HIS A 524 -11.59 -14.29 -30.53
C HIS A 524 -11.37 -15.75 -30.10
N GLU A 525 -10.99 -15.97 -28.83
CA GLU A 525 -10.71 -17.31 -28.28
C GLU A 525 -11.98 -18.00 -27.73
N ASP A 526 -12.91 -17.28 -27.11
CA ASP A 526 -14.19 -17.84 -26.67
C ASP A 526 -15.05 -18.33 -27.84
N ALA A 527 -15.02 -17.62 -28.97
CA ALA A 527 -15.69 -18.09 -30.19
C ALA A 527 -15.06 -19.40 -30.72
N ALA A 528 -13.75 -19.59 -30.57
CA ALA A 528 -13.06 -20.78 -31.08
C ALA A 528 -13.27 -22.02 -30.18
N SER A 529 -13.27 -21.85 -28.85
CA SER A 529 -13.54 -22.93 -27.88
C SER A 529 -15.00 -23.39 -27.95
N ILE A 530 -15.96 -22.46 -28.06
CA ILE A 530 -17.39 -22.77 -28.18
C ILE A 530 -17.70 -23.45 -29.53
N THR A 531 -17.03 -23.07 -30.61
CA THR A 531 -17.18 -23.74 -31.92
C THR A 531 -16.62 -25.17 -31.91
N GLN A 532 -15.64 -25.44 -31.04
CA GLN A 532 -15.05 -26.76 -30.91
C GLN A 532 -15.94 -27.70 -30.08
N GLU A 533 -16.56 -27.21 -28.99
CA GLU A 533 -17.54 -27.97 -28.21
C GLU A 533 -18.84 -28.26 -28.99
N ARG A 534 -19.35 -27.29 -29.77
CA ARG A 534 -20.51 -27.49 -30.67
C ARG A 534 -20.26 -28.45 -31.84
N ARG A 535 -19.01 -28.78 -32.13
CA ARG A 535 -18.64 -29.78 -33.16
C ARG A 535 -18.38 -31.18 -32.57
N SER A 536 -18.26 -31.29 -31.25
CA SER A 536 -17.96 -32.55 -30.55
C SER A 536 -19.13 -33.14 -29.75
N GLY A 537 -20.24 -32.40 -29.60
CA GLY A 537 -21.55 -32.93 -29.17
C GLY A 537 -22.47 -33.06 -30.37
#